data_AF-A0A5K1FDS7-F1
#
_entry.id   AF-A0A5K1FDS7-F1
#
_cell.length_a   1.000
_cell.length_b   1.000
_cell.length_c   1.000
_cell.angle_alpha   90.00
_cell.angle_beta   90.00
_cell.angle_gamma   90.00
#
_symmetry.space_group_name_H-M   'P 1'
#
loop_
_entity.id
_entity.type
_entity.pdbx_description
1 polymer ?
#
loop_
_entity_poly.entity_id
_entity_poly.type
_entity_poly.pdbx_seq_one_letter_code
_entity_poly.pdbx_strand_id
1 'polypeptide(L)' 'IGPYVEVAFYHKRSRTLLVTDAVIFVPRQPPECISTESLLESAKNGLAVKLLSKGKDVPDEPIVDNNLNRQK' A
#
# COMPACT_ATOMS: atom_id res chain seq x y z
N ILE A 1 -5.77 2.98 -9.65
CA ILE A 1 -4.86 3.18 -8.49
C ILE A 1 -4.63 4.68 -8.39
N GLY A 2 -5.18 5.34 -7.36
CA GLY A 2 -4.95 6.77 -7.15
C GLY A 2 -3.47 7.05 -6.87
N PRO A 3 -2.96 8.25 -7.18
CA PRO A 3 -1.55 8.60 -6.96
C PRO A 3 -1.32 8.85 -5.47
N TYR A 4 -1.27 7.78 -4.67
CA TYR A 4 -0.82 7.88 -3.30
C TYR A 4 0.70 8.05 -3.34
N VAL A 5 1.12 9.31 -3.30
CA VAL A 5 2.52 9.67 -3.14
C VAL A 5 2.76 9.83 -1.64
N GLU A 6 3.47 8.87 -1.06
CA GLU A 6 3.98 9.00 0.29
C GLU A 6 5.15 10.00 0.28
N VAL A 7 5.05 11.05 1.09
CA VAL A 7 6.09 12.07 1.24
C VAL A 7 6.62 12.04 2.66
N ALA A 8 7.94 11.97 2.80
CA ALA A 8 8.62 12.13 4.07
C ALA A 8 9.67 13.24 3.96
N PHE A 9 9.78 14.06 5.01
CA PHE A 9 10.71 15.19 5.05
C PHE A 9 11.71 14.98 6.19
N TYR A 10 13.00 14.93 5.85
CA TYR A 10 14.07 14.77 6.83
C TYR A 10 14.76 16.11 7.13
N HIS A 11 14.59 16.60 8.35
CA HIS A 11 15.31 17.78 8.82
C HIS A 11 16.65 17.38 9.44
N LYS A 12 17.72 17.50 8.63
CA LYS A 12 19.08 17.05 8.97
C LYS A 12 19.62 17.61 10.29
N ARG A 13 19.34 18.89 10.60
CA ARG A 13 19.89 19.55 11.80
C ARG A 13 19.31 19.01 13.11
N SER A 14 17.99 18.77 13.16
CA SER A 14 17.35 18.17 14.35
C SER A 14 17.30 16.64 14.30
N ARG A 15 17.71 16.04 13.17
CA ARG A 15 17.57 14.60 12.88
C ARG A 15 16.12 14.13 13.00
N THR A 16 15.16 14.99 12.67
CA THR A 16 13.74 14.70 12.73
C THR A 16 13.23 14.26 11.36
N LEU A 17 12.52 13.13 11.32
CA LEU A 17 11.76 12.69 10.15
C LEU A 17 10.30 13.04 10.36
N LEU A 18 9.75 13.92 9.51
CA LEU A 18 8.31 14.15 9.45
C LEU A 18 7.73 13.22 8.39
N VAL A 19 6.80 12.37 8.83
CA VAL A 19 6.01 11.51 7.96
C VAL A 19 4.60 12.05 7.98
N THR A 20 4.05 12.33 6.80
CA THR A 20 2.66 12.81 6.68
C THR A 20 1.85 11.77 5.93
N ASP A 21 0.70 11.41 6.48
CA ASP A 21 -0.36 10.76 5.71
C ASP A 21 -1.21 11.89 5.11
N ALA A 22 -0.82 12.38 3.92
CA ALA A 22 -1.35 13.61 3.34
C ALA A 22 -2.19 13.33 2.10
N VAL A 23 -3.48 13.70 2.16
CA VAL A 23 -4.34 13.76 0.97
C VAL A 23 -4.05 15.05 0.22
N ILE A 24 -3.24 14.95 -0.83
CA ILE A 24 -2.79 16.11 -1.63
C ILE A 24 -3.91 16.64 -2.54
N PHE A 25 -4.88 15.80 -2.88
CA PHE A 25 -5.96 16.15 -3.79
C PHE A 25 -7.19 15.26 -3.58
N VAL A 26 -8.36 15.88 -3.43
CA VAL A 26 -9.66 15.21 -3.44
C VAL A 26 -10.43 15.68 -4.67
N PRO A 27 -10.81 14.78 -5.60
CA PRO A 27 -11.57 15.17 -6.78
C PRO A 27 -12.98 15.65 -6.40
N ARG A 28 -13.51 16.65 -7.13
CA ARG A 28 -14.86 17.19 -6.88
C ARG A 28 -15.96 16.14 -7.11
N GLN A 29 -15.75 15.28 -8.10
CA GLN A 29 -16.63 14.15 -8.36
C GLN A 29 -15.98 12.90 -7.78
N PRO A 30 -16.67 12.15 -6.90
CA PRO A 30 -16.12 10.92 -6.36
C PRO A 30 -15.87 9.92 -7.50
N PRO A 31 -14.78 9.13 -7.42
CA PRO A 31 -14.56 8.06 -8.37
C PRO A 31 -15.67 7.01 -8.26
N GLU A 32 -15.88 6.25 -9.33
CA GLU A 32 -16.81 5.13 -9.33
C GLU A 32 -16.42 4.09 -8.28
N CYS A 33 -17.43 3.55 -7.59
CA CYS A 33 -17.21 2.49 -6.61
C CYS A 33 -16.69 1.24 -7.32
N ILE A 34 -15.50 0.79 -6.92
CA ILE A 34 -14.96 -0.49 -7.36
C ILE A 34 -15.81 -1.64 -6.81
N SER A 35 -16.02 -2.68 -7.63
CA SER A 35 -16.81 -3.84 -7.21
C SER A 35 -16.08 -4.69 -6.17
N THR A 36 -16.85 -5.39 -5.33
CA THR A 36 -16.32 -6.32 -4.34
C THR A 36 -15.49 -7.41 -5.00
N GLU A 37 -15.90 -7.92 -6.16
CA GLU A 37 -15.19 -8.94 -6.91
C GLU A 37 -13.82 -8.45 -7.36
N SER A 38 -13.75 -7.22 -7.90
CA SER A 38 -12.50 -6.61 -8.34
C SER A 38 -11.54 -6.33 -7.18
N LEU A 39 -12.08 -5.95 -6.01
CA LEU A 39 -11.30 -5.82 -4.79
C LEU A 39 -10.74 -7.16 -4.32
N LEU A 40 -11.56 -8.22 -4.33
CA LEU A 40 -11.15 -9.57 -3.93
C LEU A 40 -10.08 -10.14 -4.87
N GLU A 41 -10.20 -9.93 -6.18
CA GLU A 41 -9.16 -10.30 -7.15
C GLU A 41 -7.86 -9.53 -6.94
N SER A 42 -7.95 -8.21 -6.71
CA SER A 42 -6.78 -7.36 -6.43
C SER A 42 -6.06 -7.78 -5.13
N ALA A 43 -6.83 -8.20 -4.12
CA ALA A 43 -6.30 -8.73 -2.87
C ALA A 43 -5.62 -10.09 -3.05
N LYS A 44 -6.20 -10.99 -3.86
CA LYS A 44 -5.60 -12.29 -4.19
C LYS A 44 -4.28 -12.14 -4.93
N ASN A 45 -4.22 -11.23 -5.91
CA ASN A 45 -3.04 -11.03 -6.76
C ASN A 45 -1.82 -10.49 -6.00
N GLY A 46 -1.95 -10.18 -4.71
CA GLY A 46 -0.88 -9.69 -3.87
C GLY A 46 -0.23 -8.44 -4.44
N LEU A 47 -0.96 -7.63 -5.23
CA LEU A 47 -0.37 -6.54 -6.01
C LEU A 47 0.38 -5.55 -5.10
N ALA A 48 -0.21 -5.21 -3.96
CA ALA A 48 0.45 -4.39 -2.94
C ALA A 48 1.71 -5.09 -2.39
N VAL A 49 1.64 -6.39 -2.11
CA VAL A 49 2.78 -7.19 -1.62
C VAL A 49 3.90 -7.26 -2.66
N LYS A 50 3.58 -7.41 -3.95
CA LYS A 50 4.54 -7.38 -5.08
C LYS A 50 5.20 -6.01 -5.26
N LEU A 51 4.45 -4.93 -5.10
CA LEU A 51 5.00 -3.57 -5.14
C LEU A 51 5.97 -3.34 -3.95
N LEU A 52 5.62 -3.85 -2.77
CA LEU A 52 6.42 -3.72 -1.56
C LEU A 52 7.61 -4.70 -1.48
N SER A 53 7.57 -5.83 -2.21
CA SER A 53 8.61 -6.87 -2.16
C SER A 53 9.92 -6.48 -2.85
N LYS A 54 9.97 -5.31 -3.51
CA LYS A 54 11.16 -4.76 -4.20
C LYS A 54 11.81 -5.76 -5.16
N GLY A 55 10.99 -6.54 -5.87
CA GLY A 55 11.46 -7.51 -6.86
C GLY A 55 11.77 -8.90 -6.32
N LYS A 56 11.42 -9.22 -5.07
CA LYS A 56 11.38 -10.61 -4.60
C LYS A 56 10.14 -11.32 -5.14
N ASP A 57 10.29 -12.58 -5.52
CA ASP A 57 9.18 -13.44 -5.92
C ASP A 57 8.15 -13.53 -4.80
N VAL A 58 6.91 -13.15 -5.13
CA VAL A 58 5.76 -13.23 -4.24
C VAL A 58 4.80 -14.24 -4.84
N PRO A 59 4.35 -15.26 -4.07
CA PRO A 59 3.33 -16.18 -4.51
C PRO A 59 2.06 -15.44 -4.96
N ASP A 60 1.42 -15.93 -6.01
CA ASP A 60 0.11 -15.45 -6.47
C ASP A 60 -1.04 -15.87 -5.54
N GLU A 61 -0.74 -16.80 -4.61
CA GLU A 61 -1.68 -17.23 -3.60
C GLU A 61 -1.70 -16.23 -2.42
N PRO A 62 -2.90 -15.88 -1.90
CA PRO A 62 -2.99 -14.99 -0.76
C PRO A 62 -2.28 -15.58 0.46
N ILE A 63 -1.43 -14.78 1.10
CA ILE A 63 -0.76 -15.17 2.33
C ILE A 63 -1.80 -15.38 3.43
N VAL A 64 -1.91 -16.61 3.92
CA VAL A 64 -2.79 -16.96 5.04
C VAL A 64 -2.10 -16.58 6.35
N ASP A 65 -2.81 -15.88 7.24
CA ASP A 65 -2.33 -15.60 8.59
C ASP A 65 -2.18 -16.92 9.36
N ASN A 66 -0.94 -17.27 9.69
CA ASN A 66 -0.59 -18.47 10.42
C ASN A 66 0.61 -18.19 11.33
N ASN A 67 0.90 -19.11 12.26
CA ASN A 67 2.00 -18.95 13.21
C ASN A 67 3.38 -18.81 12.56
N LEU A 68 3.53 -19.18 11.27
CA LEU A 68 4.78 -19.10 10.51
C LEU A 68 4.98 -17.72 9.85
N ASN A 69 3.88 -17.08 9.44
CA ASN A 69 3.86 -15.83 8.68
C ASN A 69 3.73 -14.58 9.58
N ARG A 70 3.36 -14.75 10.85
CA ARG A 70 3.36 -13.65 11.84
C ARG A 70 4.80 -13.25 12.15
N GLN A 71 5.14 -11.98 11.94
CA GLN A 71 6.39 -11.43 12.44
C GLN A 71 6.34 -11.40 13.99
N LYS A 72 7.44 -11.84 14.61
CA LYS A 72 7.64 -11.76 16.07
C LYS A 72 7.94 -10.35 16.51
#